data_AF-A0AAV6VKV9-F1
#
_entry.id   AF-A0AAV6VKV9-F1
#
_cell.length_a   1.000
_cell.length_b   1.000
_cell.length_c   1.000
_cell.angle_alpha   90.00
_cell.angle_beta   90.00
_cell.angle_gamma   90.00
#
_symmetry.space_group_name_H-M   'P 1'
#
loop_
_entity.id
_entity.type
_entity.pdbx_description
1 polymer ?
#
loop_
_entity_poly.entity_id
_entity_poly.type
_entity_poly.pdbx_seq_one_letter_code
_entity_poly.pdbx_strand_id
1 'polypeptide(L)'
;MSDHRPIITSLGYQLEPEEQLKRSWNFRKANWDSFTSSLDELCRNAPTHTDLDHKLQTLNKNITLAAKKNIPRGKRKKHWIPFWKEAEIDTLIKERDDAHDHMKINNTAENRAKLCELSKRVEEKIAECKRQKWSEFCSTLD
;
A
#
# COMPACT_ATOMS: atom_id res chain seq x y z
N MET A 1 19.98 23.63 -2.50
CA MET A 1 18.68 23.32 -1.87
C MET A 1 17.61 23.52 -2.94
N SER A 2 17.03 22.44 -3.44
CA SER A 2 16.00 22.54 -4.46
C SER A 2 14.63 22.68 -3.77
N ASP A 3 14.01 23.85 -3.88
CA ASP A 3 12.71 24.14 -3.28
C ASP A 3 11.60 23.58 -4.17
N HIS A 4 11.48 22.26 -4.21
CA HIS A 4 10.39 21.56 -4.90
C HIS A 4 9.15 21.49 -4.02
N ARG A 5 8.70 22.63 -3.50
CA ARG A 5 7.43 22.64 -2.78
C ARG A 5 6.29 22.48 -3.78
N PRO A 6 5.32 21.61 -3.49
CA PRO A 6 4.10 21.58 -4.27
C PRO A 6 3.41 22.94 -4.14
N ILE A 7 3.06 23.55 -5.27
CA ILE A 7 2.13 24.67 -5.29
C ILE A 7 0.75 24.08 -5.00
N ILE A 8 0.18 24.42 -3.85
CA ILE A 8 -1.16 24.00 -3.45
C ILE A 8 -2.15 25.04 -3.94
N THR A 9 -3.01 24.67 -4.88
CA THR A 9 -4.09 25.53 -5.39
C THR A 9 -5.44 24.88 -5.12
N SER A 10 -6.41 25.67 -4.67
CA SER A 10 -7.80 25.22 -4.51
C SER A 10 -8.58 25.41 -5.80
N LEU A 11 -9.13 24.33 -6.34
CA LEU A 11 -10.12 24.39 -7.42
C LEU A 11 -11.49 24.65 -6.78
N GLY A 12 -12.28 25.59 -7.34
CA GLY A 12 -13.62 25.96 -6.85
C GLY A 12 -14.69 24.89 -7.08
N TYR A 13 -14.29 23.66 -7.42
CA TYR A 13 -15.18 22.51 -7.58
C TYR A 13 -14.54 21.29 -6.90
N GLN A 14 -15.37 20.50 -6.22
CA GLN A 14 -14.94 19.22 -5.69
C GLN A 14 -14.88 18.21 -6.84
N LEU A 15 -13.67 17.76 -7.18
CA LEU A 15 -13.51 16.50 -7.89
C LEU A 15 -13.91 15.40 -6.90
N GLU A 16 -14.99 14.69 -7.20
CA GLU A 16 -15.25 13.38 -6.61
C GLU A 16 -13.98 12.53 -6.83
N PRO A 17 -13.32 12.03 -5.78
CA PRO A 17 -12.19 11.13 -5.96
C PRO A 17 -12.64 9.96 -6.85
N GLU A 18 -11.91 9.70 -7.93
CA GLU A 18 -12.17 8.51 -8.73
C GLU A 18 -12.07 7.28 -7.80
N GLU A 19 -13.16 6.51 -7.70
CA GLU A 19 -13.16 5.30 -6.87
C GLU A 19 -11.98 4.43 -7.29
N GLN A 20 -11.04 4.19 -6.37
CA GLN A 20 -9.87 3.36 -6.65
C GLN A 20 -10.34 2.02 -7.23
N LEU A 21 -9.91 1.75 -8.47
CA LEU A 21 -10.23 0.56 -9.25
C LEU A 21 -10.37 -0.69 -8.37
N LYS A 22 -11.54 -1.33 -8.48
CA LYS A 22 -11.96 -2.52 -7.74
C LYS A 22 -10.78 -3.47 -7.54
N ARG A 23 -10.45 -3.77 -6.28
CA ARG A 23 -9.36 -4.69 -5.90
C ARG A 23 -9.44 -5.96 -6.74
N SER A 24 -8.43 -6.20 -7.58
CA SER A 24 -8.37 -7.40 -8.44
C SER A 24 -8.28 -8.67 -7.57
N TRP A 25 -8.87 -9.76 -8.04
CA TRP A 25 -8.70 -11.07 -7.42
C TRP A 25 -7.24 -11.55 -7.51
N ASN A 26 -6.70 -12.08 -6.42
CA ASN A 26 -5.38 -12.67 -6.37
C ASN A 26 -5.48 -14.20 -6.44
N PHE A 27 -5.63 -14.73 -7.65
CA PHE A 27 -5.79 -16.16 -7.90
C PHE A 27 -4.57 -17.00 -7.51
N ARG A 28 -3.37 -16.41 -7.48
CA ARG A 28 -2.15 -17.09 -7.01
C ARG A 28 -2.21 -17.44 -5.52
N LYS A 29 -2.94 -16.66 -4.72
CA LYS A 29 -3.12 -16.89 -3.27
C LYS A 29 -4.48 -17.48 -2.92
N ALA A 30 -5.24 -17.92 -3.92
CA ALA A 30 -6.53 -18.55 -3.67
C ALA A 30 -6.34 -19.88 -2.94
N ASN A 31 -7.19 -20.13 -1.94
CA ASN A 31 -7.34 -21.46 -1.37
C ASN A 31 -8.40 -22.21 -2.20
N TRP A 32 -7.96 -22.92 -3.24
CA TRP A 32 -8.85 -23.60 -4.18
C TRP A 32 -9.63 -24.74 -3.55
N ASP A 33 -9.05 -25.48 -2.62
CA ASP A 33 -9.74 -26.57 -1.92
C ASP A 33 -10.91 -26.04 -1.10
N SER A 34 -10.67 -25.00 -0.29
CA SER A 34 -11.73 -24.36 0.50
C SER A 34 -12.75 -23.63 -0.36
N PHE A 35 -12.34 -23.07 -1.51
CA PHE A 35 -13.26 -22.50 -2.49
C PHE A 35 -14.23 -23.55 -3.02
N THR A 36 -13.72 -24.70 -3.46
CA THR A 36 -14.53 -25.79 -4.02
C THR A 36 -15.51 -26.31 -2.97
N SER A 37 -15.03 -26.64 -1.76
CA SER A 37 -15.92 -27.12 -0.69
C SER A 37 -16.98 -26.08 -0.31
N SER A 38 -16.62 -24.80 -0.24
CA SER A 38 -17.58 -23.72 0.07
C SER A 38 -18.62 -23.55 -1.05
N LEU A 39 -18.20 -23.66 -2.32
CA LEU A 39 -19.09 -23.53 -3.46
C LEU A 39 -20.07 -24.70 -3.52
N ASP A 40 -19.59 -25.92 -3.29
CA ASP A 40 -20.42 -27.12 -3.25
C ASP A 40 -21.47 -27.03 -2.13
N GLU A 41 -21.08 -26.57 -0.94
CA GLU A 41 -22.01 -26.35 0.17
C GLU A 41 -23.08 -25.31 -0.18
N LEU A 42 -22.68 -24.17 -0.77
CA LEU A 42 -23.62 -23.13 -1.20
C LEU A 42 -24.58 -23.61 -2.29
N CYS A 43 -24.10 -24.43 -3.24
CA CYS A 43 -24.92 -24.99 -4.30
C CYS A 43 -25.87 -26.08 -3.81
N ARG A 44 -25.44 -26.93 -2.87
CA ARG A 44 -26.33 -27.94 -2.24
C ARG A 44 -27.46 -27.31 -1.45
N ASN A 45 -27.19 -26.20 -0.78
CA ASN A 45 -28.17 -25.48 0.04
C ASN A 45 -28.98 -24.44 -0.78
N ALA A 46 -28.73 -24.33 -2.09
CA ALA A 46 -29.43 -23.35 -2.92
C ALA A 46 -30.89 -23.78 -3.16
N PRO A 47 -31.85 -22.84 -3.14
CA PRO A 47 -33.22 -23.13 -3.51
C PRO A 47 -33.31 -23.58 -4.97
N THR A 48 -34.15 -24.58 -5.22
CA THR A 48 -34.42 -25.05 -6.59
C THR A 48 -35.42 -24.10 -7.23
N HIS A 49 -34.99 -23.39 -8.28
CA HIS A 49 -35.87 -22.57 -9.12
C HIS A 49 -36.25 -23.37 -10.37
N THR A 50 -37.44 -23.16 -10.92
CA THR A 50 -37.83 -23.72 -12.24
C THR A 50 -37.29 -22.85 -13.37
N ASP A 51 -37.30 -21.54 -13.18
CA ASP A 51 -36.80 -20.56 -14.14
C ASP A 51 -35.27 -20.59 -14.29
N LEU A 52 -34.80 -20.51 -15.53
CA LEU A 52 -33.39 -20.60 -15.88
C LEU A 52 -32.63 -19.35 -15.44
N ASP A 53 -33.22 -18.16 -15.58
CA ASP A 53 -32.55 -16.91 -15.21
C ASP A 53 -32.29 -16.87 -13.70
N HIS A 54 -33.26 -17.29 -12.90
CA HIS A 54 -33.09 -17.41 -11.45
C HIS A 54 -32.02 -18.45 -11.05
N LYS A 55 -31.90 -19.57 -11.78
CA LYS A 55 -30.82 -20.55 -11.57
C LYS A 55 -29.45 -19.92 -11.84
N LEU A 56 -29.30 -19.21 -12.96
CA LEU A 56 -28.04 -18.56 -13.34
C LEU A 56 -27.66 -17.45 -12.35
N GLN A 57 -28.62 -16.64 -11.91
CA GLN A 57 -28.38 -15.62 -10.89
C GLN A 57 -27.92 -16.23 -9.56
N THR A 58 -28.56 -17.31 -9.13
CA THR A 58 -28.20 -18.04 -7.91
C THR A 58 -26.79 -18.63 -8.00
N LEU A 59 -26.45 -19.27 -9.12
CA LEU A 59 -25.11 -19.81 -9.36
C LEU A 59 -24.04 -18.72 -9.33
N ASN A 60 -24.25 -17.61 -10.06
CA ASN A 60 -23.32 -16.48 -10.08
C ASN A 60 -23.11 -15.86 -8.69
N LYS A 61 -24.18 -15.77 -7.91
CA LYS A 61 -24.13 -15.30 -6.52
C LYS A 61 -23.30 -16.25 -5.66
N ASN A 62 -23.52 -17.55 -5.76
CA ASN A 62 -22.78 -18.57 -5.00
C ASN A 62 -21.29 -18.58 -5.34
N ILE A 63 -20.94 -18.54 -6.63
CA ILE A 63 -19.54 -18.42 -7.10
C ILE A 63 -18.90 -17.15 -6.51
N THR A 64 -19.62 -16.02 -6.57
CA THR A 64 -19.11 -14.75 -6.05
C THR A 64 -18.91 -14.78 -4.53
N LEU A 65 -19.82 -15.41 -3.77
CA LEU A 65 -19.72 -15.56 -2.32
C LEU A 65 -18.53 -16.46 -1.93
N ALA A 66 -18.41 -17.63 -2.56
CA ALA A 66 -17.30 -18.55 -2.36
C ALA A 66 -15.96 -17.87 -2.69
N ALA A 67 -15.90 -17.12 -3.79
CA ALA A 67 -14.71 -16.38 -4.21
C ALA A 67 -14.35 -15.30 -3.18
N LYS A 68 -15.32 -14.53 -2.69
CA LYS A 68 -15.07 -13.46 -1.69
C LYS A 68 -14.46 -14.01 -0.40
N LYS A 69 -14.86 -15.21 0.01
CA LYS A 69 -14.37 -15.88 1.22
C LYS A 69 -12.96 -16.46 1.04
N ASN A 70 -12.68 -17.06 -0.13
CA ASN A 70 -11.51 -17.92 -0.31
C ASN A 70 -10.42 -17.34 -1.24
N ILE A 71 -10.72 -16.26 -1.97
CA ILE A 71 -9.79 -15.61 -2.91
C ILE A 71 -9.47 -14.21 -2.40
N PRO A 72 -8.22 -13.97 -1.95
CA PRO A 72 -7.81 -12.64 -1.49
C PRO A 72 -7.98 -11.58 -2.58
N ARG A 73 -8.35 -10.35 -2.18
CA ARG A 73 -8.49 -9.19 -3.07
C ARG A 73 -7.36 -8.19 -2.86
N GLY A 74 -6.85 -7.65 -3.96
CA GLY A 74 -5.88 -6.56 -3.98
C GLY A 74 -4.45 -7.02 -4.23
N LYS A 75 -3.65 -6.13 -4.84
CA LYS A 75 -2.24 -6.37 -5.17
C LYS A 75 -1.26 -5.77 -4.14
N ARG A 76 -1.66 -4.75 -3.37
CA ARG A 76 -0.78 -4.03 -2.43
C ARG A 76 -1.09 -4.39 -0.98
N LYS A 77 -0.05 -4.67 -0.18
CA LYS A 77 -0.17 -4.71 1.28
C LYS A 77 -0.56 -3.30 1.74
N LYS A 78 -1.60 -3.17 2.56
CA LYS A 78 -2.08 -1.88 3.09
C LYS A 78 -0.98 -1.10 3.83
N HIS A 79 0.01 -1.82 4.36
CA HIS A 79 1.19 -1.30 5.03
C HIS A 79 2.45 -1.84 4.36
N TRP A 80 2.61 -1.61 3.06
CA TRP A 80 3.87 -1.93 2.39
C TRP A 80 4.94 -0.97 2.90
N ILE A 81 5.77 -1.47 3.81
CA ILE A 81 6.98 -0.80 4.25
C ILE A 81 8.09 -1.26 3.29
N PRO A 82 8.88 -0.34 2.70
CA PRO A 82 10.04 -0.74 1.92
C PRO A 82 10.93 -1.66 2.76
N PHE A 83 11.41 -2.75 2.18
CA PHE A 83 12.18 -3.78 2.89
C PHE A 83 13.50 -3.27 3.50
N TRP A 84 13.96 -2.09 3.08
CA TRP A 84 15.15 -1.39 3.57
C TRP A 84 14.84 -0.33 4.63
N LYS A 85 13.57 -0.09 4.97
CA LYS A 85 13.20 1.00 5.87
C LYS A 85 13.38 0.57 7.32
N GLU A 86 14.37 1.18 7.98
CA GLU A 86 14.63 1.03 9.42
C GLU A 86 13.91 2.11 10.24
N ALA A 87 13.60 1.82 11.51
CA ALA A 87 12.93 2.77 12.41
C ALA A 87 13.73 4.07 12.63
N GLU A 88 15.06 3.98 12.57
CA GLU A 88 15.98 5.12 12.68
C GLU A 88 15.80 6.14 11.54
N ILE A 89 15.36 5.70 10.35
CA ILE A 89 15.09 6.61 9.24
C ILE A 89 13.85 7.47 9.55
N ASP A 90 12.84 6.90 10.21
CA ASP A 90 11.63 7.65 10.59
C ASP A 90 11.92 8.72 11.64
N THR A 91 12.80 8.43 12.61
CA THR A 91 13.23 9.42 13.59
C THR A 91 14.02 10.55 12.92
N LEU A 92 14.97 10.23 12.03
CA LEU A 92 15.75 11.25 11.29
C LEU A 92 14.89 12.10 10.37
N ILE A 93 13.88 11.50 9.70
CA ILE A 93 12.91 12.24 8.89
C ILE A 93 12.12 13.22 9.76
N LYS A 94 11.64 12.77 10.93
CA LYS A 94 10.90 13.61 11.85
C LYS A 94 11.75 14.78 12.36
N GLU A 95 12.99 14.53 12.75
CA GLU A 95 13.92 15.59 13.19
C GLU A 95 14.20 16.62 12.09
N ARG A 96 14.36 16.17 10.84
CA ARG A 96 14.51 17.05 9.67
C ARG A 96 13.25 17.90 9.47
N ASP A 97 12.08 17.30 9.58
CA ASP A 97 10.80 17.99 9.39
C ASP A 97 10.56 19.05 10.49
N ASP A 98 10.87 18.72 11.75
CA ASP A 98 10.85 19.65 12.88
C ASP A 98 11.83 20.82 12.67
N ALA A 99 13.06 20.53 12.21
CA ALA A 99 14.06 21.56 11.89
C ALA A 99 13.62 22.45 10.72
N HIS A 100 12.94 21.87 9.75
CA HIS A 100 12.37 22.60 8.61
C HIS A 100 11.24 23.53 9.05
N ASP A 101 10.35 23.08 9.92
CA ASP A 101 9.28 23.93 10.47
C ASP A 101 9.85 25.05 11.35
N HIS A 102 10.88 24.77 12.14
CA HIS A 102 11.62 25.80 12.88
C HIS A 102 12.28 26.84 11.95
N MET A 103 12.88 26.40 10.84
CA MET A 103 13.49 27.29 9.84
C MET A 103 12.45 28.19 9.15
N LYS A 104 11.21 27.73 8.94
CA LYS A 104 10.12 28.57 8.39
C LYS A 104 9.78 29.73 9.32
N ILE A 105 9.78 29.47 10.63
CA ILE A 105 9.46 30.48 11.65
C ILE A 105 10.65 31.43 11.86
N ASN A 106 11.86 30.87 11.93
CA ASN A 106 13.08 31.62 12.21
C ASN A 106 14.18 31.31 11.18
N ASN A 107 14.25 32.11 10.12
CA ASN A 107 15.10 31.82 8.97
C ASN A 107 16.54 32.34 9.12
N THR A 108 17.29 31.80 10.10
CA THR A 108 18.72 32.10 10.32
C THR A 108 19.63 31.21 9.48
N ALA A 109 20.88 31.65 9.29
CA ALA A 109 21.90 30.83 8.62
C ALA A 109 22.17 29.51 9.35
N GLU A 110 22.16 29.52 10.68
CA GLU A 110 22.32 28.34 11.53
C GLU A 110 21.17 27.33 11.33
N ASN A 111 19.92 27.80 11.29
CA ASN A 111 18.77 26.92 11.06
C ASN A 111 18.79 26.29 9.65
N ARG A 112 19.26 27.04 8.64
CA ARG A 112 19.46 26.50 7.28
C ARG A 112 20.59 25.46 7.24
N ALA A 113 21.69 25.71 7.95
CA ALA A 113 22.79 24.76 8.05
C ALA A 113 22.35 23.45 8.73
N LYS A 114 21.61 23.56 9.84
CA LYS A 114 21.01 22.41 10.55
C LYS A 114 20.07 21.60 9.66
N LEU A 115 19.20 22.27 8.89
CA LEU A 115 18.32 21.59 7.95
C LEU A 115 19.10 20.88 6.84
N CYS A 116 20.15 21.51 6.31
CA CYS A 116 21.02 20.92 5.29
C CYS A 116 21.72 19.65 5.82
N GLU A 117 22.28 19.72 7.03
CA GLU A 117 22.92 18.60 7.70
C GLU A 117 21.95 17.43 7.91
N LEU A 118 20.77 17.68 8.49
CA LEU A 118 19.76 16.64 8.71
C LEU A 118 19.26 16.03 7.40
N SER A 119 19.08 16.85 6.35
CA SER A 119 18.69 16.35 5.03
C SER A 119 19.73 15.40 4.45
N LYS A 120 21.01 15.78 4.53
CA LYS A 120 22.12 14.93 4.09
C LYS A 120 22.19 13.62 4.88
N ARG A 121 22.01 13.69 6.20
CA ARG A 121 22.02 12.52 7.08
C ARG A 121 20.90 11.53 6.76
N VAL A 122 19.70 12.03 6.46
CA VAL A 122 18.58 11.19 5.99
C VAL A 122 18.93 10.50 4.67
N GLU A 123 19.49 11.23 3.70
CA GLU A 123 19.88 10.67 2.41
C GLU A 123 20.96 9.58 2.54
N GLU A 124 22.00 9.85 3.33
CA GLU A 124 23.10 8.91 3.60
C GLU A 124 22.58 7.62 4.24
N LYS A 125 21.73 7.74 5.27
CA LYS A 125 21.17 6.58 5.97
C LYS A 125 20.27 5.75 5.07
N ILE A 126 19.44 6.38 4.23
CA ILE A 126 18.62 5.67 3.23
C ILE A 126 19.52 4.91 2.25
N ALA A 127 20.61 5.52 1.78
CA ALA A 127 21.54 4.89 0.84
C ALA A 127 22.31 3.73 1.49
N GLU A 128 22.72 3.87 2.74
CA GLU A 128 23.34 2.81 3.54
C GLU A 128 22.41 1.61 3.72
N CYS A 129 21.18 1.81 4.21
CA CYS A 129 20.22 0.73 4.44
C CYS A 129 19.89 -0.02 3.13
N LYS A 130 19.74 0.69 2.01
CA LYS A 130 19.55 0.07 0.70
C LYS A 130 20.73 -0.81 0.30
N ARG A 131 21.97 -0.33 0.50
CA ARG A 131 23.20 -1.08 0.18
C ARG A 131 23.34 -2.32 1.06
N GLN A 132 23.10 -2.18 2.36
CA GLN A 132 23.18 -3.29 3.30
C GLN A 132 22.17 -4.38 2.95
N LYS A 133 20.89 -4.03 2.71
CA LYS A 133 19.88 -5.01 2.31
C LYS A 133 20.18 -5.67 0.96
N TRP A 134 20.78 -4.96 0.03
CA TRP A 134 21.25 -5.55 -1.22
C TRP A 134 22.38 -6.57 -0.97
N SER A 135 23.36 -6.22 -0.14
CA SER A 135 24.46 -7.11 0.23
C SER A 135 23.96 -8.37 0.95
N GLU A 136 23.05 -8.22 1.91
CA GLU A 136 22.39 -9.34 2.60
C GLU A 136 21.70 -10.27 1.60
N PHE A 137 20.94 -9.71 0.65
CA PHE A 137 20.27 -10.48 -0.38
C PHE A 137 21.25 -11.25 -1.27
N CYS A 138 22.31 -10.61 -1.76
CA CYS A 138 23.33 -11.30 -2.56
C CYS A 138 23.98 -12.46 -1.80
N SER A 139 24.23 -12.30 -0.50
CA SER A 139 24.83 -13.35 0.35
C SER A 139 23.92 -14.57 0.54
N THR A 140 22.62 -14.46 0.25
CA THR A 140 21.68 -15.59 0.30
C THR A 140 21.61 -16.39 -1.00
N LEU A 141 22.26 -15.93 -2.06
CA LEU A 141 22.29 -16.57 -3.38
C LEU A 141 23.53 -17.42 -3.61
N ASP A 142 24.54 -17.31 -2.74
CA ASP A 142 25.74 -18.16 -2.69
C ASP A 142 25.49 -19.43 -1.84
#